data_AF-A0A4Q7L733-F1
#
_entry.id   AF-A0A4Q7L733-F1
#
_cell.length_a   1.000
_cell.length_b   1.000
_cell.length_c   1.000
_cell.angle_alpha   90.00
_cell.angle_beta   90.00
_cell.angle_gamma   90.00
#
_symmetry.space_group_name_H-M   'P 1'
#
loop_
_entity.id
_entity.type
_entity.pdbx_description
1 polymer ?
#
loop_
_entity_poly.entity_id
_entity_poly.type
_entity_poly.pdbx_seq_one_letter_code
_entity_poly.pdbx_strand_id
1 'polypeptide(L)'
;MTVGVGVAALLAYSVAGPLLASVGAGAVLAGVVTAAGEPLIVLAMARRHPISLWRKDLPHVPLSHLVFAGVSALGLAGFGLLSFHAVRTGLLAPAVAPLTYAGALLTGLASHRWGPRALLALPPVAVLVPVLGFSSSTALAVIGVLSWGIALGVLESRLRAARGAVFAVVLGVATAVGGVLGGVLYAWSVSALVIFSVACQMVALAVLGYWVERAGRGRLG
;
A
#
# COMPACT_ATOMS: atom_id res chain seq x y z
N MET A 1 25.98 -38.94 -0.29
CA MET A 1 25.82 -37.57 -0.85
C MET A 1 24.50 -36.89 -0.47
N THR A 2 23.72 -37.40 0.49
CA THR A 2 22.38 -36.90 0.86
C THR A 2 22.35 -36.04 2.13
N VAL A 3 23.41 -36.05 2.95
CA VAL A 3 23.44 -35.34 4.25
C VAL A 3 23.75 -33.83 4.08
N GLY A 4 24.51 -33.43 3.06
CA GLY A 4 24.90 -32.03 2.85
C GLY A 4 23.77 -31.10 2.39
N VAL A 5 22.77 -31.63 1.68
CA VAL A 5 21.62 -30.84 1.17
C VAL A 5 20.66 -30.49 2.31
N GLY A 6 20.46 -31.39 3.27
CA GLY A 6 19.61 -31.17 4.44
C GLY A 6 20.18 -30.09 5.37
N VAL A 7 21.49 -30.08 5.60
CA VAL A 7 22.15 -29.07 6.45
C VAL A 7 22.14 -27.68 5.78
N ALA A 8 22.34 -27.60 4.46
CA ALA A 8 22.24 -26.35 3.72
C ALA A 8 20.80 -25.78 3.71
N ALA A 9 19.78 -26.64 3.61
CA ALA A 9 18.38 -26.23 3.69
C ALA A 9 17.98 -25.78 5.11
N LEU A 10 18.47 -26.46 6.16
CA LEU A 10 18.28 -26.06 7.56
C LEU A 10 18.99 -24.74 7.89
N LEU A 11 20.20 -24.51 7.36
CA LEU A 11 20.91 -23.23 7.51
C LEU A 11 20.23 -22.11 6.74
N ALA A 12 19.71 -22.38 5.53
CA ALA A 12 18.94 -21.40 4.76
C ALA A 12 17.65 -21.00 5.48
N TYR A 13 16.94 -21.95 6.12
CA TYR A 13 15.74 -21.69 6.92
C TYR A 13 16.08 -20.93 8.23
N SER A 14 17.19 -21.29 8.87
CA SER A 14 17.70 -20.67 10.10
C SER A 14 18.18 -19.23 9.90
N VAL A 15 18.63 -18.86 8.70
CA VAL A 15 19.09 -17.50 8.36
C VAL A 15 17.95 -16.66 7.77
N ALA A 16 17.03 -17.28 7.00
CA ALA A 16 15.88 -16.58 6.43
C ALA A 16 14.86 -16.13 7.49
N GLY A 17 14.66 -16.91 8.56
CA GLY A 17 13.75 -16.52 9.66
C GLY A 17 14.16 -15.20 10.34
N PRO A 18 15.41 -15.05 10.80
CA PRO A 18 15.94 -13.81 11.36
C PRO A 18 16.01 -12.65 10.36
N LEU A 19 16.24 -12.92 9.07
CA LEU A 19 16.25 -11.90 8.01
C LEU A 19 14.84 -11.41 7.64
N LEU A 20 13.83 -12.29 7.62
CA LEU A 20 12.43 -11.91 7.44
C LEU A 20 11.90 -11.18 8.69
N ALA A 21 12.35 -11.60 9.88
CA ALA A 21 12.11 -10.89 11.12
C ALA A 21 12.83 -9.53 11.13
N SER A 22 14.02 -9.37 10.52
CA SER A 22 14.74 -8.09 10.48
C SER A 22 14.25 -7.15 9.38
N VAL A 23 13.73 -7.67 8.25
CA VAL A 23 13.05 -6.87 7.23
C VAL A 23 11.65 -6.47 7.70
N GLY A 24 10.91 -7.38 8.35
CA GLY A 24 9.65 -7.08 9.02
C GLY A 24 9.83 -6.10 10.19
N ALA A 25 10.82 -6.34 11.06
CA ALA A 25 11.19 -5.42 12.13
C ALA A 25 11.76 -4.12 11.59
N GLY A 26 12.43 -4.11 10.43
CA GLY A 26 12.94 -2.93 9.75
C GLY A 26 11.83 -2.12 9.10
N ALA A 27 10.77 -2.76 8.58
CA ALA A 27 9.56 -2.09 8.10
C ALA A 27 8.69 -1.59 9.25
N VAL A 28 8.63 -2.32 10.36
CA VAL A 28 8.00 -1.87 11.61
C VAL A 28 8.82 -0.76 12.26
N LEU A 29 10.15 -0.81 12.26
CA LEU A 29 11.02 0.25 12.76
C LEU A 29 11.00 1.45 11.83
N ALA A 30 11.06 1.29 10.51
CA ALA A 30 10.93 2.38 9.57
C ALA A 30 9.54 3.00 9.65
N GLY A 31 8.49 2.17 9.79
CA GLY A 31 7.11 2.57 10.04
C GLY A 31 6.95 3.28 11.38
N VAL A 32 7.60 2.82 12.44
CA VAL A 32 7.63 3.44 13.77
C VAL A 32 8.48 4.71 13.76
N VAL A 33 9.58 4.77 13.00
CA VAL A 33 10.48 5.94 12.88
C VAL A 33 9.85 7.02 12.02
N THR A 34 9.14 6.66 10.94
CA THR A 34 8.29 7.61 10.20
C THR A 34 7.08 8.03 11.03
N ALA A 35 6.42 7.09 11.72
CA ALA A 35 5.36 7.39 12.67
C ALA A 35 5.85 8.09 13.96
N ALA A 36 7.16 8.13 14.22
CA ALA A 36 7.83 8.84 15.33
C ALA A 36 8.45 10.18 14.91
N GLY A 37 8.58 10.44 13.60
CA GLY A 37 8.76 11.80 13.04
C GLY A 37 7.42 12.56 12.94
N GLU A 38 6.35 11.84 12.58
CA GLU A 38 4.97 12.32 12.57
C GLU A 38 4.39 12.81 13.92
N PRO A 39 4.71 12.32 15.13
CA PRO A 39 4.14 12.83 16.37
C PRO A 39 4.65 14.23 16.64
N LEU A 40 5.85 14.62 16.21
CA LEU A 40 6.31 16.01 16.35
C LEU A 40 5.59 16.94 15.38
N ILE A 41 5.24 16.45 14.18
CA ILE A 41 4.45 17.20 13.20
C ILE A 41 2.99 17.27 13.64
N VAL A 42 2.41 16.17 14.10
CA VAL A 42 1.06 16.07 14.67
C VAL A 42 0.96 16.83 15.99
N LEU A 43 1.97 16.82 16.86
CA LEU A 43 2.04 17.63 18.08
C LEU A 43 2.26 19.11 17.75
N ALA A 44 3.10 19.45 16.76
CA ALA A 44 3.29 20.83 16.30
C ALA A 44 2.02 21.37 15.62
N MET A 45 1.31 20.53 14.87
CA MET A 45 0.04 20.85 14.22
C MET A 45 -1.12 20.92 15.22
N ALA A 46 -1.15 20.03 16.22
CA ALA A 46 -2.10 20.05 17.34
C ALA A 46 -1.86 21.23 18.30
N ARG A 47 -0.61 21.71 18.42
CA ARG A 47 -0.28 22.97 19.13
C ARG A 47 -0.76 24.21 18.37
N ARG A 48 -0.75 24.18 17.03
CA ARG A 48 -1.21 25.30 16.18
C ARG A 48 -2.72 25.34 16.00
N HIS A 49 -3.39 24.18 16.04
CA HIS A 49 -4.84 24.07 15.95
C HIS A 49 -5.36 23.13 17.04
N PRO A 50 -6.05 23.63 18.09
CA PRO A 50 -6.54 22.77 19.16
C PRO A 50 -7.51 21.72 18.59
N ILE A 51 -7.38 20.47 19.05
CA ILE A 51 -8.18 19.30 18.65
C ILE A 51 -9.71 19.59 18.74
N SER A 52 -10.11 20.58 19.55
CA SER A 52 -11.48 21.08 19.67
C SER A 52 -12.08 21.67 18.39
N LEU A 53 -11.26 22.19 17.46
CA LEU A 53 -11.73 22.71 16.17
C LEU A 53 -12.08 21.60 15.18
N TRP A 54 -11.45 20.42 15.30
CA TRP A 54 -11.76 19.26 14.45
C TRP A 54 -13.14 18.69 14.76
N ARG A 55 -13.58 18.73 16.03
CA ARG A 55 -14.85 18.15 16.48
C ARG A 55 -16.07 18.95 16.03
N LYS A 56 -15.97 20.28 15.89
CA LYS A 56 -17.13 21.14 15.61
C LYS A 56 -17.55 21.16 14.14
N ASP A 57 -16.62 20.90 13.22
CA ASP A 57 -16.87 20.93 11.77
C ASP A 57 -16.26 19.70 11.07
N LEU A 58 -16.50 18.48 11.57
CA LEU A 58 -16.19 17.25 10.84
C LEU A 58 -17.39 16.93 9.94
N PRO A 59 -17.43 17.37 8.66
CA PRO A 59 -18.48 16.93 7.76
C PRO A 59 -18.46 15.39 7.71
N HIS A 60 -19.60 14.73 7.82
CA HIS A 60 -19.75 13.27 7.93
C HIS A 60 -19.11 12.48 6.78
N VAL A 61 -17.85 12.03 6.92
CA VAL A 61 -17.23 11.18 5.88
C VAL A 61 -18.04 9.90 5.81
N PRO A 62 -18.63 9.55 4.66
CA PRO A 62 -19.38 8.31 4.56
C PRO A 62 -18.44 7.13 4.82
N LEU A 63 -18.85 6.22 5.70
CA LEU A 63 -18.07 5.04 6.08
C LEU A 63 -17.61 4.23 4.86
N SER A 64 -18.39 4.20 3.77
CA SER A 64 -18.02 3.54 2.51
C SER A 64 -16.71 4.04 1.93
N HIS A 65 -16.40 5.34 2.05
CA HIS A 65 -15.15 5.92 1.55
C HIS A 65 -13.95 5.48 2.40
N LEU A 66 -14.13 5.40 3.71
CA LEU A 66 -13.09 4.93 4.64
C LEU A 66 -12.83 3.44 4.46
N VAL A 67 -13.88 2.63 4.34
CA VAL A 67 -13.78 1.19 4.08
C VAL A 67 -13.12 0.93 2.72
N PHE A 68 -13.57 1.65 1.67
CA PHE A 68 -12.96 1.55 0.35
C PHE A 68 -11.46 1.84 0.39
N ALA A 69 -11.06 2.96 0.98
CA ALA A 69 -9.66 3.35 1.07
C ALA A 69 -8.83 2.39 1.93
N GLY A 70 -9.35 2.02 3.09
CA GLY A 70 -8.70 1.07 3.99
C GLY A 70 -8.48 -0.29 3.35
N VAL A 71 -9.51 -0.87 2.72
CA VAL A 71 -9.38 -2.18 2.04
C VAL A 71 -8.45 -2.10 0.83
N SER A 72 -8.53 -1.03 0.03
CA SER A 72 -7.64 -0.83 -1.12
C SER A 72 -6.18 -0.76 -0.67
N ALA A 73 -5.90 -0.01 0.40
CA ALA A 73 -4.58 0.18 0.98
C ALA A 73 -4.04 -1.08 1.67
N LEU A 74 -4.91 -1.83 2.36
CA LEU A 74 -4.57 -3.10 3.01
C LEU A 74 -4.07 -4.12 1.99
N GLY A 75 -4.71 -4.19 0.82
CA GLY A 75 -4.32 -5.08 -0.27
C GLY A 75 -3.21 -4.56 -1.16
N LEU A 76 -2.75 -3.32 -1.01
CA LEU A 76 -1.76 -2.74 -1.91
C LEU A 76 -0.35 -3.18 -1.50
N ALA A 77 0.29 -3.99 -2.34
CA ALA A 77 1.67 -4.41 -2.10
C ALA A 77 2.60 -3.19 -2.12
N GLY A 78 3.33 -2.96 -1.03
CA GLY A 78 4.21 -1.79 -0.90
C GLY A 78 5.45 -1.87 -1.78
N PHE A 79 6.01 -0.72 -2.14
CA PHE A 79 7.25 -0.62 -2.91
C PHE A 79 8.42 -1.43 -2.32
N GLY A 80 8.53 -1.48 -0.98
CA GLY A 80 9.58 -2.28 -0.32
C GLY A 80 9.52 -3.76 -0.70
N LEU A 81 8.33 -4.33 -0.83
CA LEU A 81 8.14 -5.73 -1.19
C LEU A 81 8.39 -5.98 -2.68
N LEU A 82 7.95 -5.06 -3.54
CA LEU A 82 8.16 -5.09 -4.99
C LEU A 82 9.66 -4.99 -5.35
N SER A 83 10.36 -4.01 -4.78
CA SER A 83 11.78 -3.80 -5.02
C SER A 83 12.62 -4.93 -4.43
N PHE A 84 12.27 -5.43 -3.24
CA PHE A 84 12.90 -6.61 -2.66
C PHE A 84 12.76 -7.83 -3.58
N HIS A 85 11.56 -8.10 -4.10
CA HIS A 85 11.35 -9.20 -5.03
C HIS A 85 12.23 -9.05 -6.27
N ALA A 86 12.18 -7.89 -6.93
CA ALA A 86 12.92 -7.64 -8.16
C ALA A 86 14.45 -7.74 -7.97
N VAL A 87 14.99 -7.28 -6.84
CA VAL A 87 16.41 -7.43 -6.53
C VAL A 87 16.75 -8.89 -6.19
N ARG A 88 15.93 -9.55 -5.38
CA ARG A 88 16.13 -10.96 -4.96
C ARG A 88 16.14 -11.92 -6.16
N THR A 89 15.28 -11.69 -7.15
CA THR A 89 15.17 -12.53 -8.36
C THR A 89 16.13 -12.11 -9.48
N GLY A 90 16.97 -11.09 -9.26
CA GLY A 90 17.92 -10.61 -10.26
C GLY A 90 17.31 -9.79 -11.39
N LEU A 91 16.04 -9.38 -11.28
CA LEU A 91 15.37 -8.52 -12.27
C LEU A 91 15.87 -7.08 -12.24
N LEU A 92 16.31 -6.60 -11.07
CA LEU A 92 16.91 -5.28 -10.88
C LEU A 92 18.22 -5.39 -10.10
N ALA A 93 19.21 -4.60 -10.51
CA ALA A 93 20.40 -4.39 -9.68
C ALA A 93 20.03 -3.55 -8.42
N PRO A 94 20.67 -3.78 -7.26
CA PRO A 94 20.37 -3.04 -6.03
C PRO A 94 20.42 -1.51 -6.19
N ALA A 95 21.35 -1.00 -7.00
CA ALA A 95 21.50 0.43 -7.28
C ALA A 95 20.35 1.02 -8.11
N VAL A 96 19.55 0.19 -8.79
CA VAL A 96 18.44 0.64 -9.65
C VAL A 96 17.13 0.78 -8.84
N ALA A 97 17.02 0.14 -7.68
CA ALA A 97 15.82 0.22 -6.85
C ALA A 97 15.43 1.68 -6.50
N PRO A 98 16.34 2.56 -6.03
CA PRO A 98 16.01 3.97 -5.79
C PRO A 98 15.52 4.72 -7.04
N LEU A 99 16.02 4.39 -8.23
CA LEU A 99 15.58 5.01 -9.49
C LEU A 99 14.15 4.61 -9.83
N THR A 100 13.79 3.34 -9.64
CA THR A 100 12.42 2.88 -9.84
C THR A 100 11.46 3.49 -8.82
N TYR A 101 11.92 3.74 -7.59
CA TYR A 101 11.16 4.51 -6.59
C TYR A 101 10.90 5.94 -7.05
N ALA A 102 11.93 6.63 -7.55
CA ALA A 102 11.77 7.97 -8.11
C ALA A 102 10.76 7.99 -9.27
N GLY A 103 10.81 7.00 -10.16
CA GLY A 103 9.81 6.82 -11.22
C GLY A 103 8.39 6.59 -10.68
N ALA A 104 8.24 5.80 -9.62
CA ALA A 104 6.96 5.62 -8.95
C ALA A 104 6.44 6.93 -8.34
N LEU A 105 7.30 7.74 -7.71
CA LEU A 105 6.91 9.06 -7.21
C LEU A 105 6.45 10.00 -8.33
N LEU A 106 7.15 10.00 -9.48
CA LEU A 106 6.76 10.80 -10.64
C LEU A 106 5.39 10.40 -11.19
N THR A 107 5.12 9.10 -11.29
CA THR A 107 3.83 8.59 -11.77
C THR A 107 2.70 8.84 -10.76
N GLY A 108 3.00 8.80 -9.46
CA GLY A 108 2.09 9.24 -8.39
C GLY A 108 1.74 10.72 -8.50
N LEU A 109 2.74 11.60 -8.65
CA LEU A 109 2.51 13.03 -8.89
C LEU A 109 1.69 13.27 -10.15
N ALA A 110 1.97 12.52 -11.22
CA ALA A 110 1.22 12.60 -12.46
C ALA A 110 -0.24 12.13 -12.33
N SER A 111 -0.58 11.34 -11.30
CA SER A 111 -1.96 10.91 -11.04
C SER A 111 -2.82 11.99 -10.36
N HIS A 112 -2.20 12.99 -9.72
CA HIS A 112 -2.93 14.06 -9.01
C HIS A 112 -3.84 14.88 -9.92
N ARG A 113 -3.56 14.93 -11.23
CA ARG A 113 -4.36 15.65 -12.23
C ARG A 113 -5.69 14.97 -12.60
N TRP A 114 -5.93 13.73 -12.16
CA TRP A 114 -7.10 12.95 -12.56
C TRP A 114 -8.38 13.26 -11.77
N GLY A 115 -8.29 14.18 -10.80
CA GLY A 115 -9.44 14.71 -10.08
C GLY A 115 -10.23 13.64 -9.30
N PRO A 116 -11.49 13.93 -8.94
CA PRO A 116 -12.26 13.07 -8.04
C PRO A 116 -12.60 11.69 -8.61
N ARG A 117 -12.63 11.53 -9.94
CA ARG A 117 -12.97 10.27 -10.61
C ARG A 117 -11.83 9.25 -10.57
N ALA A 118 -10.61 9.66 -10.20
CA ALA A 118 -9.46 8.77 -10.07
C ALA A 118 -9.67 7.59 -9.09
N LEU A 119 -10.56 7.74 -8.10
CA LEU A 119 -10.94 6.64 -7.19
C LEU A 119 -11.52 5.43 -7.93
N LEU A 120 -12.21 5.63 -9.07
CA LEU A 120 -12.78 4.54 -9.87
C LEU A 120 -11.67 3.70 -10.52
N ALA A 121 -10.53 4.33 -10.85
CA ALA A 121 -9.38 3.66 -11.46
C ALA A 121 -8.45 3.03 -10.43
N LEU A 122 -8.60 3.35 -9.13
CA LEU A 122 -7.69 2.87 -8.09
C LEU A 122 -7.67 1.33 -7.99
N PRO A 123 -8.80 0.61 -7.84
CA PRO A 123 -8.75 -0.84 -7.68
C PRO A 123 -8.16 -1.60 -8.89
N PRO A 124 -8.50 -1.29 -10.16
CA PRO A 124 -7.87 -1.98 -11.27
C PRO A 124 -6.37 -1.68 -11.36
N VAL A 125 -5.93 -0.44 -11.11
CA VAL A 125 -4.50 -0.12 -11.04
C VAL A 125 -3.83 -0.88 -9.90
N ALA A 126 -4.46 -0.96 -8.73
CA ALA A 126 -3.94 -1.69 -7.58
C ALA A 126 -3.86 -3.21 -7.81
N VAL A 127 -4.70 -3.80 -8.67
CA VAL A 127 -4.57 -5.20 -9.12
C VAL A 127 -3.34 -5.37 -10.02
N LEU A 128 -3.06 -4.42 -10.90
CA LEU A 128 -1.89 -4.48 -11.78
C LEU A 128 -0.57 -4.49 -11.00
N VAL A 129 -0.53 -3.84 -9.83
CA VAL A 129 0.66 -3.74 -8.99
C VAL A 129 1.27 -5.12 -8.65
N PRO A 130 0.60 -6.03 -7.94
CA PRO A 130 1.17 -7.33 -7.61
C PRO A 130 1.25 -8.26 -8.83
N VAL A 131 0.30 -8.20 -9.77
CA VAL A 131 0.26 -9.08 -10.95
C VAL A 131 1.49 -8.84 -11.84
N LEU A 132 1.86 -7.58 -12.06
CA LEU A 132 3.01 -7.21 -12.87
C LEU A 132 4.29 -7.16 -12.04
N GLY A 133 4.20 -6.64 -10.81
CA GLY A 133 5.32 -6.40 -9.91
C GLY A 133 6.03 -7.66 -9.41
N PHE A 134 5.31 -8.77 -9.28
CA PHE A 134 5.87 -10.07 -8.89
C PHE A 134 6.07 -11.04 -10.07
N SER A 135 6.15 -10.51 -11.29
CA SER A 135 6.43 -11.29 -12.49
C SER A 135 7.91 -11.66 -12.62
N SER A 136 8.25 -12.52 -13.58
CA SER A 136 9.63 -12.90 -13.92
C SER A 136 10.27 -12.01 -14.99
N SER A 137 9.68 -10.86 -15.32
CA SER A 137 10.18 -9.96 -16.37
C SER A 137 10.50 -8.59 -15.78
N THR A 138 11.70 -8.08 -16.05
CA THR A 138 12.13 -6.76 -15.58
C THR A 138 11.18 -5.65 -16.01
N ALA A 139 10.73 -5.68 -17.28
CA ALA A 139 9.81 -4.68 -17.80
C ALA A 139 8.48 -4.67 -17.05
N LEU A 140 7.89 -5.86 -16.83
CA LEU A 140 6.63 -6.00 -16.11
C LEU A 140 6.78 -5.61 -14.63
N ALA A 141 7.88 -5.99 -13.98
CA ALA A 141 8.16 -5.60 -12.60
C ALA A 141 8.24 -4.07 -12.44
N VAL A 142 8.91 -3.38 -13.37
CA VAL A 142 8.98 -1.91 -13.40
C VAL A 142 7.61 -1.31 -13.64
N ILE A 143 6.81 -1.84 -14.58
CA ILE A 143 5.44 -1.37 -14.80
C ILE A 143 4.58 -1.55 -13.55
N GLY A 144 4.74 -2.65 -12.81
CA GLY A 144 4.08 -2.87 -11.52
C GLY A 144 4.45 -1.82 -10.48
N VAL A 145 5.73 -1.46 -10.38
CA VAL A 145 6.24 -0.39 -9.50
C VAL A 145 5.69 1.00 -9.89
N LEU A 146 5.66 1.32 -11.18
CA LEU A 146 5.08 2.59 -11.67
C LEU A 146 3.56 2.63 -11.40
N SER A 147 2.87 1.50 -11.60
CA SER A 147 1.45 1.36 -11.27
C SER A 147 1.20 1.58 -9.77
N TRP A 148 2.12 1.14 -8.91
CA TRP A 148 2.05 1.37 -7.47
C TRP A 148 2.14 2.86 -7.14
N GLY A 149 3.04 3.58 -7.80
CA GLY A 149 3.17 5.04 -7.68
C GLY A 149 1.84 5.74 -7.99
N ILE A 150 1.20 5.36 -9.09
CA ILE A 150 -0.13 5.85 -9.47
C ILE A 150 -1.16 5.58 -8.36
N ALA A 151 -1.26 4.33 -7.89
CA ALA A 151 -2.22 3.95 -6.85
C ALA A 151 -2.02 4.77 -5.56
N LEU A 152 -0.77 4.94 -5.13
CA LEU A 152 -0.43 5.74 -3.96
C LEU A 152 -0.79 7.22 -4.15
N GLY A 153 -0.45 7.83 -5.29
CA GLY A 153 -0.78 9.23 -5.57
C GLY A 153 -2.30 9.49 -5.57
N VAL A 154 -3.09 8.53 -6.06
CA VAL A 154 -4.55 8.60 -5.98
C VAL A 154 -5.04 8.57 -4.54
N LEU A 155 -4.46 7.74 -3.67
CA LEU A 155 -4.80 7.69 -2.23
C LEU A 155 -4.38 8.97 -1.48
N GLU A 156 -3.18 9.49 -1.75
CA GLU A 156 -2.64 10.70 -1.12
C GLU A 156 -3.42 11.97 -1.49
N SER A 157 -3.99 12.04 -2.71
CA SER A 157 -4.81 13.18 -3.15
C SER A 157 -6.02 13.45 -2.23
N ARG A 158 -6.47 12.44 -1.48
CA ARG A 158 -7.61 12.53 -0.54
C ARG A 158 -7.24 13.09 0.83
N LEU A 159 -5.95 13.15 1.14
CA LEU A 159 -5.44 13.69 2.41
C LEU A 159 -5.55 15.22 2.48
N ARG A 160 -5.69 15.91 1.35
CA ARG A 160 -5.66 17.38 1.28
C ARG A 160 -6.99 18.08 1.61
N ALA A 161 -8.02 17.35 2.03
CA ALA A 161 -9.29 17.92 2.48
C ALA A 161 -9.33 18.06 4.01
N ALA A 162 -10.25 18.86 4.57
CA ALA A 162 -10.48 18.95 6.03
C ALA A 162 -10.76 17.58 6.70
N ARG A 163 -11.20 16.60 5.90
CA ARG A 163 -11.44 15.20 6.27
C ARG A 163 -10.20 14.29 6.17
N GLY A 164 -9.06 14.86 5.78
CA GLY A 164 -7.83 14.16 5.47
C GLY A 164 -7.18 13.48 6.66
N ALA A 165 -7.37 13.98 7.88
CA ALA A 165 -6.79 13.39 9.09
C ALA A 165 -7.36 11.99 9.40
N VAL A 166 -8.68 11.81 9.32
CA VAL A 166 -9.32 10.49 9.52
C VAL A 166 -8.90 9.54 8.40
N PHE A 167 -8.83 10.05 7.17
CA PHE A 167 -8.37 9.25 6.02
C PHE A 167 -6.90 8.85 6.18
N ALA A 168 -6.03 9.74 6.66
CA ALA A 168 -4.63 9.45 6.95
C ALA A 168 -4.47 8.33 7.98
N VAL A 169 -5.25 8.36 9.07
CA VAL A 169 -5.20 7.32 10.09
C VAL A 169 -5.63 5.97 9.51
N VAL A 170 -6.76 5.93 8.80
CA VAL A 170 -7.24 4.69 8.17
C VAL A 170 -6.25 4.17 7.14
N LEU A 171 -5.73 5.06 6.27
CA LEU A 171 -4.76 4.73 5.24
C LEU A 171 -3.47 4.20 5.86
N GLY A 172 -2.92 4.86 6.89
CA GLY A 172 -1.69 4.49 7.57
C GLY A 172 -1.81 3.16 8.32
N VAL A 173 -2.90 2.94 9.06
CA VAL A 173 -3.16 1.67 9.73
C VAL A 173 -3.30 0.54 8.71
N ALA A 174 -4.08 0.77 7.64
CA ALA A 174 -4.28 -0.23 6.61
C ALA A 174 -2.99 -0.58 5.87
N THR A 175 -2.17 0.39 5.48
CA THR A 175 -0.87 0.12 4.83
C THR A 175 0.11 -0.56 5.77
N ALA A 176 0.13 -0.23 7.06
CA ALA A 176 0.97 -0.91 8.05
C ALA A 176 0.58 -2.39 8.20
N VAL A 177 -0.71 -2.67 8.41
CA VAL A 177 -1.23 -4.05 8.51
C VAL A 177 -1.02 -4.79 7.19
N GLY A 178 -1.30 -4.15 6.06
CA GLY A 178 -1.12 -4.70 4.72
C GLY A 178 0.34 -5.03 4.41
N GLY A 179 1.29 -4.21 4.88
CA GLY A 179 2.72 -4.46 4.76
C GLY A 179 3.17 -5.69 5.55
N VAL A 180 2.70 -5.82 6.80
CA VAL A 180 3.00 -7.00 7.65
C VAL A 180 2.41 -8.26 7.02
N LEU A 181 1.12 -8.26 6.67
CA LEU A 181 0.46 -9.37 5.99
C LEU A 181 1.13 -9.69 4.66
N GLY A 182 1.50 -8.66 3.90
CA GLY A 182 2.17 -8.79 2.62
C GLY A 182 3.51 -9.49 2.75
N GLY A 183 4.31 -9.13 3.75
CA GLY A 183 5.58 -9.79 4.06
C GLY A 183 5.41 -11.27 4.43
N VAL A 184 4.44 -11.58 5.31
CA VAL A 184 4.11 -12.96 5.71
C VAL A 184 3.65 -13.78 4.52
N LEU A 185 2.73 -13.25 3.72
CA LEU A 185 2.22 -13.92 2.52
C LEU A 185 3.31 -14.13 1.48
N TYR A 186 4.21 -13.16 1.28
CA TYR A 186 5.34 -13.30 0.37
C TYR A 186 6.29 -14.42 0.79
N ALA A 187 6.57 -14.54 2.09
CA ALA A 187 7.41 -15.61 2.62
C ALA A 187 6.76 -16.99 2.43
N TRP A 188 5.43 -17.07 2.50
CA TRP A 188 4.69 -18.31 2.26
C TRP A 188 4.58 -18.64 0.76
N SER A 189 4.05 -17.72 -0.04
CA SER A 189 3.90 -17.85 -1.49
C SER A 189 3.56 -16.51 -2.15
N VAL A 190 4.32 -16.17 -3.20
CA VAL A 190 4.02 -15.00 -4.06
C VAL A 190 2.60 -15.07 -4.62
N SER A 191 2.12 -16.26 -5.00
CA SER A 191 0.75 -16.43 -5.51
C SER A 191 -0.30 -16.11 -4.45
N ALA A 192 -0.07 -16.49 -3.18
CA ALA A 192 -0.99 -16.17 -2.09
C ALA A 192 -1.08 -14.66 -1.84
N LEU A 193 0.06 -13.95 -1.93
CA LEU A 193 0.10 -12.49 -1.86
C LEU A 193 -0.70 -11.83 -2.99
N VAL A 194 -0.52 -12.29 -4.23
CA VAL A 194 -1.26 -11.76 -5.39
C VAL A 194 -2.75 -12.00 -5.22
N ILE A 195 -3.17 -13.21 -4.83
CA ILE A 195 -4.58 -13.56 -4.60
C ILE A 195 -5.18 -12.69 -3.50
N PHE A 196 -4.48 -12.50 -2.37
CA PHE A 196 -4.92 -11.64 -1.28
C PHE A 196 -5.14 -10.20 -1.76
N SER A 197 -4.17 -9.64 -2.49
CA SER A 197 -4.27 -8.29 -3.02
C SER A 197 -5.47 -8.14 -3.96
N VAL A 198 -5.63 -9.07 -4.91
CA VAL A 198 -6.78 -9.09 -5.83
C VAL A 198 -8.09 -9.20 -5.06
N ALA A 199 -8.19 -10.06 -4.05
CA ALA A 199 -9.38 -10.19 -3.23
C ALA A 199 -9.75 -8.88 -2.51
N CYS A 200 -8.76 -8.18 -1.93
CA CYS A 200 -8.98 -6.85 -1.37
C CYS A 200 -9.50 -5.86 -2.42
N GLN A 201 -8.91 -5.83 -3.62
CA GLN A 201 -9.38 -4.93 -4.68
C GLN A 201 -10.80 -5.27 -5.17
N MET A 202 -11.18 -6.54 -5.20
CA MET A 202 -12.54 -6.98 -5.52
C MET A 202 -13.55 -6.52 -4.44
N VAL A 203 -13.18 -6.61 -3.16
CA VAL A 203 -13.99 -6.08 -2.06
C VAL A 203 -14.11 -4.55 -2.16
N ALA A 204 -13.03 -3.86 -2.48
CA ALA A 204 -13.05 -2.41 -2.68
C ALA A 204 -13.99 -2.00 -3.84
N LEU A 205 -13.94 -2.70 -4.97
CA LEU A 205 -14.86 -2.49 -6.10
C LEU A 205 -16.32 -2.75 -5.71
N ALA A 206 -16.60 -3.81 -4.95
CA ALA A 206 -17.95 -4.11 -4.48
C ALA A 206 -18.50 -3.00 -3.57
N VAL A 207 -17.69 -2.49 -2.65
CA VAL A 207 -18.05 -1.35 -1.77
C VAL A 207 -18.33 -0.09 -2.58
N LEU A 208 -17.51 0.17 -3.61
CA LEU A 208 -17.67 1.33 -4.49
C LEU A 208 -18.95 1.23 -5.34
N GLY A 209 -19.19 0.07 -5.95
CA GLY A 209 -20.40 -0.20 -6.75
C GLY A 209 -21.68 -0.06 -5.94
N TYR A 210 -21.72 -0.68 -4.75
CA TYR A 210 -22.84 -0.57 -3.82
C TYR A 210 -23.17 0.89 -3.47
N TRP A 211 -22.14 1.72 -3.26
CA TRP A 211 -22.32 3.11 -2.93
C TRP A 211 -22.88 3.93 -4.11
N VAL A 212 -22.35 3.73 -5.31
CA VAL A 212 -22.81 4.42 -6.53
C VAL A 212 -24.30 4.11 -6.80
N GLU A 213 -24.70 2.85 -6.67
CA GLU A 213 -26.10 2.44 -6.85
C GLU A 213 -27.06 3.07 -5.83
N ARG A 214 -26.63 3.21 -4.57
CA ARG A 214 -27.44 3.86 -3.53
C ARG A 214 -27.58 5.36 -3.75
N ALA A 215 -26.51 6.02 -4.18
CA ALA A 215 -26.52 7.45 -4.48
C ALA A 215 -27.43 7.78 -5.68
N GLY A 216 -27.51 6.88 -6.68
CA GLY A 216 -28.42 7.02 -7.81
C GLY A 216 -29.91 6.84 -7.42
N ARG A 217 -30.21 5.88 -6.56
CA ARG A 217 -31.58 5.62 -6.07
C ARG A 217 -32.17 6.76 -5.23
N GLY A 218 -31.34 7.47 -4.46
CA GLY A 218 -31.77 8.62 -3.66
C GLY A 218 -32.03 9.92 -4.45
N ARG A 219 -31.80 9.95 -5.77
CA ARG A 219 -32.10 11.09 -6.64
C ARG A 219 -33.39 10.93 -7.47
N LEU A 220 -34.03 9.75 -7.40
CA LEU A 220 -35.22 9.39 -8.18
C LEU A 220 -36.50 9.24 -7.32
N GLY A 221 -36.42 9.53 -6.02
CA GLY A 221 -37.55 9.61 -5.09
C GLY A 221 -37.62 10.98 -4.47
#